data_AF-A0A7C1IT07-F1
#
_entry.id   AF-A0A7C1IT07-F1
#
_cell.length_a   1.000
_cell.length_b   1.000
_cell.length_c   1.000
_cell.angle_alpha   90.00
_cell.angle_beta   90.00
_cell.angle_gamma   90.00
#
_symmetry.space_group_name_H-M   'P 1'
#
loop_
_entity.id
_entity.type
_entity.pdbx_description
1 polymer ?
#
loop_
_entity_poly.entity_id
_entity_poly.type
_entity_poly.pdbx_seq_one_letter_code
_entity_poly.pdbx_strand_id
1 'polypeptide(L)'
;MLPKTIARMIVSVWAIWWTLFGLLSGLGEGLDGLGVFIHTLVPGGIFLLATAIVWRWETVGGALLVAIGLATIQYYPFASSWLGAVTLSLPPTLAGFIFLWDGWQSHRPNHPPRAMK
;
A
#
# COMPACT_ATOMS: atom_id res chain seq x y z
N MET A 1 0.89 -18.65 -2.26
CA MET A 1 1.23 -18.35 -0.84
C MET A 1 2.38 -17.33 -0.72
N LEU A 2 3.55 -17.59 -1.31
CA LEU A 2 4.72 -16.69 -1.23
C LEU A 2 4.46 -15.23 -1.69
N PRO A 3 3.75 -14.96 -2.82
CA PRO A 3 3.53 -13.58 -3.28
C PRO A 3 2.73 -12.72 -2.30
N LYS A 4 1.68 -13.29 -1.69
CA LYS A 4 0.85 -12.55 -0.71
C LYS A 4 1.63 -12.19 0.55
N THR A 5 2.47 -13.10 1.03
CA THR A 5 3.32 -12.83 2.20
C THR A 5 4.27 -11.67 1.92
N ILE A 6 4.88 -11.64 0.73
CA ILE A 6 5.75 -10.53 0.30
C ILE A 6 4.95 -9.22 0.24
N ALA A 7 3.76 -9.22 -0.36
CA ALA A 7 2.92 -8.02 -0.42
C ALA A 7 2.51 -7.50 0.97
N ARG A 8 2.19 -8.41 1.91
CA ARG A 8 1.92 -8.06 3.31
C ARG A 8 3.16 -7.46 3.98
N MET A 9 4.34 -8.01 3.76
CA MET A 9 5.58 -7.45 4.30
C MET A 9 5.84 -6.05 3.74
N ILE A 10 5.71 -5.87 2.42
CA ILE A 10 5.87 -4.56 1.76
C ILE A 10 4.95 -3.53 2.40
N VAL A 11 3.64 -3.80 2.46
CA VAL A 11 2.68 -2.81 2.97
C VAL A 11 2.88 -2.54 4.47
N SER A 12 3.27 -3.55 5.26
CA SER A 12 3.53 -3.39 6.70
C SER A 12 4.75 -2.50 6.96
N VAL A 13 5.86 -2.81 6.29
CA VAL A 13 7.10 -2.02 6.41
C VAL A 13 6.84 -0.59 5.95
N TRP A 14 6.06 -0.43 4.88
CA TRP A 14 5.71 0.88 4.35
C TRP A 14 4.82 1.69 5.30
N ALA A 15 3.81 1.07 5.91
CA ALA A 15 2.96 1.70 6.91
C ALA A 15 3.76 2.15 8.15
N ILE A 16 4.67 1.30 8.63
CA ILE A 16 5.58 1.62 9.73
C ILE A 16 6.48 2.80 9.36
N TRP A 17 7.10 2.75 8.17
CA TRP A 17 7.97 3.82 7.68
C TRP A 17 7.25 5.16 7.66
N TRP A 18 6.05 5.25 7.05
CA TRP A 18 5.31 6.50 6.96
C TRP A 18 4.81 7.03 8.30
N THR A 19 4.45 6.13 9.21
CA THR A 19 4.07 6.51 10.57
C THR A 19 5.27 7.11 11.32
N LEU A 20 6.42 6.45 11.25
CA LEU A 20 7.65 6.96 11.88
C LEU A 20 8.13 8.25 11.20
N PHE A 21 8.08 8.32 9.87
CA PHE A 21 8.45 9.52 9.12
C PHE A 21 7.60 10.70 9.57
N GLY A 22 6.27 10.59 9.57
CA GLY A 22 5.38 11.69 9.94
C GLY A 22 5.54 12.11 11.41
N LEU A 23 5.82 11.16 12.30
CA LEU A 23 6.09 11.45 13.71
C LEU A 23 7.40 12.22 13.88
N LEU A 24 8.49 11.69 13.31
CA LEU A 24 9.82 12.28 13.45
C LEU A 24 9.94 13.60 12.71
N SER A 25 9.32 13.76 11.54
CA SER A 25 9.29 15.02 10.80
C SER A 25 8.50 16.07 11.57
N GLY A 26 7.30 15.75 12.08
CA GLY A 26 6.50 16.70 12.84
C GLY A 26 7.22 17.19 14.10
N LEU A 27 7.94 16.31 14.80
CA LEU A 27 8.77 16.69 15.94
C LEU A 27 9.98 17.55 15.52
N GLY A 28 10.66 17.19 14.42
CA GLY A 28 11.80 17.93 13.90
C GLY A 28 11.45 19.32 13.34
N GLU A 29 10.22 19.47 12.85
CA GLU A 29 9.64 20.74 12.38
C GLU A 29 9.12 21.63 13.53
N GLY A 30 9.12 21.12 14.78
CA GLY A 30 8.65 21.87 15.95
C GLY A 30 7.14 22.09 15.99
N LEU A 31 6.36 21.19 15.38
CA LEU A 31 4.90 21.28 15.41
C LEU A 31 4.35 21.09 16.83
N ASP A 32 3.18 21.68 17.09
CA ASP A 32 2.45 21.43 18.32
C ASP A 32 1.86 20.01 18.34
N GLY A 33 1.31 19.58 19.47
CA GLY A 33 0.83 18.19 19.63
C GLY A 33 -0.23 17.78 18.60
N LEU A 34 -1.12 18.70 18.23
CA LEU A 34 -2.12 18.47 17.19
C LEU A 34 -1.48 18.40 15.80
N GLY A 35 -0.53 19.29 15.52
CA GLY A 35 0.24 19.30 14.29
C GLY A 35 0.99 17.99 14.07
N VAL A 36 1.74 17.50 15.07
CA VAL A 36 2.43 16.20 15.00
C VAL A 36 1.44 15.06 14.77
N PHE A 37 0.30 15.08 15.46
CA PHE A 37 -0.73 14.05 15.30
C PHE A 37 -1.26 14.01 13.86
N ILE A 38 -1.64 15.15 13.28
CA ILE A 38 -2.14 15.22 11.90
C ILE A 38 -1.05 14.84 10.91
N HIS A 39 0.17 15.35 11.10
CA HIS A 39 1.33 15.10 10.26
C HIS A 39 1.73 13.61 10.24
N THR A 40 1.48 12.88 11.33
CA THR A 40 1.65 11.43 11.44
C THR A 40 0.47 10.67 10.86
N LEU A 41 -0.75 11.06 11.25
CA LEU A 41 -1.98 10.31 10.97
C LEU A 41 -2.32 10.31 9.48
N VAL A 42 -2.15 11.44 8.79
CA VAL A 42 -2.55 11.52 7.38
C VAL A 42 -1.74 10.53 6.52
N PRO A 43 -0.39 10.56 6.49
CA PRO A 43 0.37 9.58 5.72
C PRO A 43 0.34 8.18 6.36
N GLY A 44 0.69 8.07 7.64
CA GLY A 44 0.83 6.78 8.33
C GLY A 44 -0.50 6.06 8.53
N GLY A 45 -1.54 6.78 8.94
CA GLY A 45 -2.88 6.24 9.17
C GLY A 45 -3.54 5.71 7.90
N ILE A 46 -3.36 6.37 6.75
CA ILE A 46 -3.84 5.85 5.45
C ILE A 46 -3.21 4.48 5.15
N PHE A 47 -1.90 4.34 5.31
CA PHE A 47 -1.23 3.07 5.07
C PHE A 47 -1.57 2.01 6.13
N LEU A 48 -1.72 2.37 7.40
CA LEU A 48 -2.16 1.47 8.47
C LEU A 48 -3.59 0.97 8.22
N LEU A 49 -4.49 1.83 7.76
CA LEU A 49 -5.85 1.44 7.41
C LEU A 49 -5.86 0.51 6.19
N ALA A 50 -5.13 0.85 5.13
CA ALA A 50 -5.03 -0.01 3.95
C ALA A 50 -4.42 -1.38 4.28
N THR A 51 -3.40 -1.39 5.14
CA THR A 51 -2.81 -2.57 5.78
C THR A 51 -3.92 -3.37 6.49
N ALA A 52 -4.64 -2.80 7.44
CA ALA A 52 -5.71 -3.52 8.15
C ALA A 52 -6.80 -4.10 7.20
N ILE A 53 -7.22 -3.33 6.20
CA ILE A 53 -8.20 -3.75 5.19
C ILE A 53 -7.69 -4.96 4.41
N VAL A 54 -6.44 -4.94 3.94
CA VAL A 54 -5.93 -6.00 3.06
C VAL A 54 -5.75 -7.34 3.76
N TRP A 55 -5.59 -7.36 5.08
CA TRP A 55 -5.57 -8.62 5.86
C TRP A 55 -6.90 -9.34 5.87
N ARG A 56 -8.02 -8.62 5.78
CA ARG A 56 -9.37 -9.21 5.80
C ARG A 56 -10.01 -9.31 4.42
N TRP A 57 -9.75 -8.34 3.56
CA TRP A 57 -10.34 -8.16 2.24
C TRP A 57 -9.25 -7.85 1.21
N GLU A 58 -8.54 -8.89 0.78
CA GLU A 58 -7.34 -8.76 -0.09
C GLU A 58 -7.62 -7.97 -1.37
N THR A 59 -8.74 -8.25 -2.06
CA THR A 59 -9.08 -7.54 -3.30
C THR A 59 -9.39 -6.06 -3.06
N VAL A 60 -10.16 -5.74 -2.02
CA VAL A 60 -10.52 -4.35 -1.69
C VAL A 60 -9.30 -3.57 -1.23
N GLY A 61 -8.50 -4.16 -0.34
CA GLY A 61 -7.24 -3.57 0.10
C GLY A 61 -6.24 -3.42 -1.04
N GLY A 62 -6.17 -4.38 -1.96
CA GLY A 62 -5.34 -4.30 -3.15
C GLY A 62 -5.72 -3.14 -4.06
N ALA A 63 -7.01 -2.95 -4.33
CA ALA A 63 -7.51 -1.81 -5.10
C ALA A 63 -7.21 -0.48 -4.40
N LEU A 64 -7.41 -0.40 -3.08
CA LEU A 64 -7.10 0.78 -2.28
C LEU A 64 -5.60 1.13 -2.35
N LEU A 65 -4.71 0.14 -2.25
CA LEU A 65 -3.26 0.36 -2.32
C LEU A 65 -2.81 0.86 -3.70
N VAL A 66 -3.39 0.34 -4.79
CA VAL A 66 -3.16 0.88 -6.14
C VAL A 66 -3.64 2.32 -6.23
N ALA A 67 -4.85 2.61 -5.73
CA ALA A 67 -5.41 3.96 -5.76
C ALA A 67 -4.54 4.95 -4.97
N ILE A 68 -4.04 4.57 -3.78
CA ILE A 68 -3.12 5.37 -2.98
C ILE A 68 -1.83 5.65 -3.77
N GLY A 69 -1.24 4.62 -4.37
CA GLY A 69 0.00 4.75 -5.14
C GLY A 69 -0.15 5.66 -6.38
N LEU A 70 -1.27 5.58 -7.08
CA LEU A 70 -1.57 6.48 -8.20
C LEU A 70 -1.85 7.92 -7.72
N ALA A 71 -2.57 8.07 -6.60
CA ALA A 71 -2.81 9.37 -5.99
C ALA A 71 -1.50 10.04 -5.58
N THR A 72 -0.51 9.30 -5.08
CA THR A 72 0.81 9.88 -4.76
C THR A 72 1.48 10.50 -5.99
N ILE A 73 1.41 9.88 -7.16
CA ILE A 73 1.95 10.45 -8.41
C ILE A 73 1.22 11.75 -8.77
N GLN A 74 -0.11 11.77 -8.65
CA GLN A 74 -0.92 12.91 -9.05
C GLN A 74 -0.77 14.13 -8.12
N TYR A 75 -0.73 13.91 -6.80
CA TYR A 75 -0.81 14.98 -5.80
C TYR A 75 0.54 15.43 -5.25
N TYR A 76 1.61 14.66 -5.45
CA TYR A 76 2.95 15.02 -5.01
C TYR A 76 3.85 15.25 -6.23
N PRO A 77 4.17 16.49 -6.60
CA PRO A 77 5.03 16.79 -7.76
C PRO A 77 6.38 16.07 -7.71
N PHE A 78 6.93 15.87 -6.51
CA PHE A 78 8.17 15.11 -6.29
C PHE A 78 8.02 13.62 -6.67
N ALA A 79 6.82 13.04 -6.57
CA ALA A 79 6.53 11.67 -6.98
C ALA A 79 6.63 11.46 -8.50
N SER A 80 6.57 12.53 -9.30
CA SER A 80 6.81 12.48 -10.75
C SER A 80 8.30 12.32 -11.10
N SER A 81 9.21 12.53 -10.14
CA SER A 81 10.61 12.15 -10.31
C SER A 81 10.76 10.63 -10.20
N TRP A 82 11.79 10.06 -10.85
CA TRP A 82 12.05 8.62 -10.75
C TRP A 82 12.20 8.17 -9.29
N LEU A 83 12.84 9.00 -8.45
CA LEU A 83 13.09 8.69 -7.05
C LEU A 83 11.79 8.76 -6.23
N GLY A 84 10.98 9.78 -6.46
CA GLY A 84 9.68 9.90 -5.81
C GLY A 84 8.71 8.81 -6.25
N ALA A 85 8.73 8.40 -7.51
CA ALA A 85 7.91 7.29 -8.00
C ALA A 85 8.32 5.96 -7.32
N VAL A 86 9.62 5.67 -7.28
CA VAL A 86 10.16 4.44 -6.68
C VAL A 86 9.95 4.40 -5.17
N THR A 87 10.06 5.54 -4.49
CA THR A 87 9.91 5.59 -3.04
C THR A 87 8.44 5.71 -2.66
N LEU A 88 7.69 6.69 -3.16
CA LEU A 88 6.35 7.01 -2.68
C LEU A 88 5.25 6.10 -3.25
N SER A 89 5.35 5.79 -4.55
CA SER A 89 4.22 5.23 -5.31
C SER A 89 4.40 3.74 -5.59
N LEU A 90 5.61 3.29 -5.85
CA LEU A 90 5.90 1.91 -6.24
C LEU A 90 5.58 0.89 -5.13
N PRO A 91 5.96 1.08 -3.85
CA PRO A 91 5.69 0.07 -2.81
C PRO A 91 4.20 -0.27 -2.64
N PRO A 92 3.28 0.72 -2.45
CA PRO A 92 1.86 0.40 -2.31
C PRO A 92 1.25 -0.08 -3.63
N THR A 93 1.64 0.49 -4.77
CA THR A 93 1.12 0.05 -6.08
C THR A 93 1.48 -1.42 -6.36
N LEU A 94 2.74 -1.79 -6.12
CA LEU A 94 3.21 -3.16 -6.32
C LEU A 94 2.51 -4.15 -5.38
N ALA A 95 2.41 -3.82 -4.09
CA ALA A 95 1.67 -4.64 -3.14
C ALA A 95 0.20 -4.80 -3.56
N GLY A 96 -0.44 -3.70 -3.99
CA GLY A 96 -1.82 -3.70 -4.47
C GLY A 96 -2.05 -4.61 -5.67
N PHE A 97 -1.18 -4.54 -6.69
CA PHE A 97 -1.25 -5.43 -7.85
C PHE A 97 -1.07 -6.90 -7.48
N ILE A 98 -0.18 -7.22 -6.53
CA ILE A 98 0.00 -8.61 -6.08
C ILE A 98 -1.28 -9.14 -5.41
N PHE A 99 -1.93 -8.34 -4.56
CA PHE A 99 -3.19 -8.73 -3.93
C PHE A 99 -4.33 -8.89 -4.94
N LEU A 100 -4.45 -7.99 -5.91
CA LEU A 100 -5.45 -8.07 -6.97
C LEU A 100 -5.24 -9.31 -7.85
N TRP A 101 -3.99 -9.57 -8.23
CA TRP A 101 -3.63 -10.75 -9.03
C TRP A 101 -3.97 -12.05 -8.31
N ASP A 102 -3.58 -12.16 -7.05
CA ASP A 102 -3.83 -13.37 -6.28
C ASP A 102 -5.35 -13.56 -6.00
N GLY A 103 -6.06 -12.47 -5.69
CA GLY A 103 -7.51 -12.48 -5.57
C GLY A 103 -8.20 -12.96 -6.85
N TRP A 104 -7.74 -12.51 -8.03
CA TRP A 104 -8.27 -12.97 -9.31
C TRP A 104 -8.01 -14.45 -9.56
N GLN A 105 -6.80 -14.94 -9.29
CA GLN A 105 -6.46 -16.36 -9.44
C GLN A 105 -7.32 -17.25 -8.53
N SER A 106 -7.67 -16.75 -7.33
CA SER A 106 -8.53 -17.46 -6.38
C SER A 106 -9.99 -17.61 -6.86
N HIS A 107 -10.44 -16.79 -7.82
CA HIS A 107 -11.80 -16.82 -8.39
C HIS A 107 -11.88 -17.53 -9.75
N ARG A 108 -10.75 -17.97 -10.33
CA ARG A 108 -10.78 -18.70 -11.60
C ARG A 108 -11.40 -20.08 -11.38
N PRO A 109 -12.46 -20.46 -12.12
CA PRO A 109 -12.99 -21.81 -12.06
C PRO A 109 -11.90 -22.79 -12.49
N ASN A 110 -11.66 -23.82 -11.68
CA ASN A 110 -10.81 -24.95 -12.09
C ASN A 110 -11.44 -25.54 -13.35
N HIS A 111 -10.87 -25.26 -14.54
CA HIS A 111 -11.23 -26.02 -15.72
C HIS A 111 -10.81 -27.47 -15.45
N PRO A 112 -11.74 -28.44 -15.36
CA PRO A 112 -11.33 -29.83 -15.28
C PRO A 112 -10.53 -30.16 -16.54
N PRO A 113 -9.51 -31.03 -16.46
CA PRO A 113 -8.74 -31.43 -17.63
C PRO A 113 -9.73 -31.93 -18.69
N ARG A 114 -9.64 -31.37 -19.91
CA ARG A 114 -10.39 -31.88 -21.07
C ARG A 114 -10.01 -33.35 -21.21
N ALA A 115 -10.92 -34.24 -20.84
CA ALA A 115 -10.78 -35.66 -21.15
C ALA A 115 -10.68 -35.77 -22.68
N MET A 116 -9.49 -36.07 -23.18
CA MET A 116 -9.30 -36.46 -24.56
C MET A 116 -9.98 -37.82 -24.72
N LYS A 117 -11.01 -37.86 -25.56
CA LYS A 117 -11.59 -39.10 -26.08
C LYS A 117 -10.71 -39.62 -27.20
#